data_AF-A0A925EAE5-F1
#
_entry.id   AF-A0A925EAE5-F1
#
_cell.length_a   1.000
_cell.length_b   1.000
_cell.length_c   1.000
_cell.angle_alpha   90.00
_cell.angle_beta   90.00
_cell.angle_gamma   90.00
#
_symmetry.space_group_name_H-M   'P 1'
#
loop_
_entity.id
_entity.type
_entity.pdbx_description
1 polymer ?
#
loop_
_entity_poly.entity_id
_entity_poly.type
_entity_poly.pdbx_seq_one_letter_code
_entity_poly.pdbx_strand_id
1 'polypeptide(L)'
;MKKLSITILLVTECIFSAGLFAQAPSGIIATPVSTTVGRLDKFELSVSFSGGYTNPYDYNDINVRGIFTAPGGRKDTVDGFFIQDYTLNTTNGSIAVNGVPGFKIRLAPNETGTWQYEVQVI
;
A
#
# COMPACT_ATOMS: atom_id res chain seq x y z
N MET A 1 42.36 29.04 -54.52
CA MET A 1 41.56 27.84 -54.20
C MET A 1 42.15 27.15 -52.99
N LYS A 2 41.45 27.12 -51.86
CA LYS A 2 41.46 26.08 -50.80
C LYS A 2 40.35 26.47 -49.81
N LYS A 3 39.25 25.73 -49.87
CA LYS A 3 38.04 25.93 -49.07
C LYS A 3 38.34 25.56 -47.63
N LEU A 4 37.94 26.39 -46.65
CA LEU A 4 37.98 26.03 -45.24
C LEU A 4 36.59 25.48 -44.87
N SER A 5 36.51 24.17 -44.68
CA SER A 5 35.28 23.48 -44.30
C SER A 5 35.04 23.61 -42.80
N ILE A 6 33.84 24.09 -42.43
CA ILE A 6 33.32 24.08 -41.06
C ILE A 6 32.72 22.69 -40.82
N THR A 7 33.25 21.95 -39.85
CA THR A 7 32.63 20.72 -39.35
C THR A 7 32.08 20.98 -37.96
N ILE A 8 30.77 21.22 -37.87
CA ILE A 8 30.04 21.16 -36.60
C ILE A 8 29.73 19.69 -36.35
N LEU A 9 30.37 19.10 -35.34
CA LEU A 9 30.03 17.77 -34.84
C LEU A 9 28.98 17.93 -33.73
N LEU A 10 27.70 17.93 -34.12
CA LEU A 10 26.59 17.66 -33.21
C LEU A 10 26.41 16.14 -33.17
N VAL A 11 26.79 15.45 -32.09
CA VAL A 11 26.03 14.29 -31.58
C VAL A 11 26.45 14.05 -30.13
N THR A 12 25.56 14.29 -29.17
CA THR A 12 25.46 13.42 -28.00
C THR A 12 24.00 13.42 -27.60
N GLU A 13 23.26 12.46 -28.17
CA GLU A 13 22.00 12.03 -27.59
C GLU A 13 22.34 11.36 -26.25
N CYS A 14 22.20 12.11 -25.15
CA CYS A 14 22.06 11.49 -23.84
C CYS A 14 20.74 10.72 -23.88
N ILE A 15 20.82 9.41 -24.10
CA ILE A 15 19.75 8.49 -23.79
C ILE A 15 19.55 8.58 -22.27
N PHE A 16 18.62 9.42 -21.83
CA PHE A 16 18.08 9.36 -20.48
C PHE A 16 17.31 8.04 -20.41
N SER A 17 17.98 7.00 -19.90
CA SER A 17 17.27 5.86 -19.36
C SER A 17 16.46 6.42 -18.20
N ALA A 18 15.17 6.68 -18.42
CA ALA A 18 14.23 6.90 -17.35
C ALA A 18 14.16 5.56 -16.59
N GLY A 19 15.04 5.41 -15.60
CA GLY A 19 14.82 4.41 -14.56
C GLY A 19 13.39 4.64 -14.06
N LEU A 20 12.57 3.61 -14.08
CA LEU A 20 11.29 3.59 -13.39
C LEU A 20 11.62 3.72 -11.90
N PHE A 21 11.87 4.93 -11.43
CA PHE A 21 11.87 5.20 -10.01
C PHE A 21 10.45 4.88 -9.55
N ALA A 22 10.31 3.91 -8.65
CA ALA A 22 9.06 3.67 -7.95
C ALA A 22 8.61 5.02 -7.40
N GLN A 23 7.48 5.53 -7.91
CA GLN A 23 6.92 6.78 -7.44
C GLN A 23 6.58 6.59 -5.97
N ALA A 24 7.07 7.52 -5.12
CA ALA A 24 6.75 7.49 -3.70
C ALA A 24 5.22 7.39 -3.49
N PRO A 25 4.74 6.54 -2.57
CA PRO A 25 3.33 6.41 -2.28
C PRO A 25 2.68 7.77 -1.99
N SER A 26 1.54 8.03 -2.61
CA SER A 26 0.78 9.27 -2.47
C SER A 26 -0.72 8.96 -2.50
N GLY A 27 -1.54 9.85 -1.91
CA GLY A 27 -2.98 9.64 -1.86
C GLY A 27 -3.37 8.39 -1.07
N ILE A 28 -2.72 8.13 0.06
CA ILE A 28 -3.05 7.02 0.95
C ILE A 28 -4.47 7.25 1.50
N ILE A 29 -5.36 6.31 1.21
CA ILE A 29 -6.74 6.25 1.70
C ILE A 29 -6.88 4.97 2.50
N ALA A 30 -7.28 5.10 3.77
CA ALA A 30 -7.59 3.99 4.64
C ALA A 30 -9.09 3.99 4.94
N THR A 31 -9.79 2.95 4.48
CA THR A 31 -11.24 2.81 4.63
C THR A 31 -11.53 1.69 5.63
N PRO A 32 -12.13 1.98 6.80
CA PRO A 32 -12.53 0.95 7.73
C PRO A 32 -13.71 0.13 7.19
N VAL A 33 -13.66 -1.18 7.34
CA VAL A 33 -14.79 -2.08 7.02
C VAL A 33 -15.98 -1.81 7.95
N SER A 34 -15.68 -1.48 9.21
CA SER A 34 -16.65 -0.98 10.19
C SER A 34 -15.97 0.04 11.09
N THR A 35 -16.69 1.08 11.49
CA THR A 35 -16.23 2.08 12.46
C THR A 35 -16.51 1.67 13.91
N THR A 36 -17.27 0.60 14.12
CA THR A 36 -17.60 0.04 15.43
C THR A 36 -17.40 -1.47 15.43
N VAL A 37 -16.60 -1.97 16.36
CA VAL A 37 -16.34 -3.41 16.57
C VAL A 37 -16.35 -3.71 18.06
N GLY A 38 -16.58 -4.96 18.46
CA GLY A 38 -16.44 -5.38 19.85
C GLY A 38 -14.99 -5.40 20.32
N ARG A 39 -14.81 -5.45 21.64
CA ARG A 39 -13.49 -5.65 22.25
C ARG A 39 -12.99 -7.05 21.86
N LEU A 40 -11.75 -7.12 21.38
CA LEU A 40 -11.10 -8.30 20.81
C LEU A 40 -11.72 -8.81 19.50
N ASP A 41 -12.70 -8.12 18.94
CA ASP A 41 -13.20 -8.43 17.59
C ASP A 41 -12.26 -7.86 16.52
N LYS A 42 -12.44 -8.32 15.28
CA LYS A 42 -11.63 -7.84 14.16
C LYS A 42 -12.05 -6.42 13.75
N PHE A 43 -11.13 -5.46 13.89
CA PHE A 43 -11.10 -4.22 13.12
C PHE A 43 -10.25 -4.42 11.87
N GLU A 44 -10.71 -3.92 10.71
CA GLU A 44 -10.02 -4.08 9.43
C GLU A 44 -10.07 -2.77 8.63
N LEU A 45 -8.92 -2.33 8.14
CA LEU A 45 -8.78 -1.25 7.17
C LEU A 45 -8.46 -1.85 5.79
N SER A 46 -9.14 -1.36 4.76
CA SER A 46 -8.69 -1.48 3.37
C SER A 46 -7.84 -0.26 3.02
N VAL A 47 -6.65 -0.45 2.48
CA VAL A 47 -5.70 0.63 2.16
C VAL A 47 -5.49 0.70 0.66
N SER A 48 -5.71 1.89 0.08
CA SER A 48 -5.37 2.20 -1.30
C SER A 48 -4.45 3.42 -1.37
N PHE A 49 -3.57 3.45 -2.36
CA PHE A 49 -2.65 4.55 -2.60
C PHE A 49 -2.19 4.53 -4.06
N SER A 50 -1.65 5.64 -4.53
CA SER A 50 -0.97 5.75 -5.82
C SER A 50 0.53 5.61 -5.61
N GLY A 51 1.16 4.69 -6.33
CA GLY A 51 2.58 4.36 -6.19
C GLY A 51 2.82 2.95 -6.71
N GLY A 52 4.04 2.68 -7.20
CA GLY A 52 4.39 1.38 -7.75
C GLY A 52 5.20 0.56 -6.76
N TYR A 53 4.83 -0.70 -6.58
CA TYR A 53 5.66 -1.76 -6.00
C TYR A 53 5.73 -2.89 -7.03
N THR A 54 6.82 -3.67 -7.02
CA THR A 54 6.98 -4.81 -7.93
C THR A 54 6.38 -6.09 -7.34
N ASN A 55 6.60 -6.30 -6.04
CA ASN A 55 6.14 -7.45 -5.29
C ASN A 55 5.47 -6.99 -3.98
N PRO A 56 4.13 -7.08 -3.88
CA PRO A 56 3.41 -6.61 -2.69
C PRO A 56 3.66 -7.43 -1.42
N TYR A 57 4.41 -8.52 -1.52
CA TYR A 57 4.74 -9.41 -0.40
C TYR A 57 6.19 -9.27 0.09
N ASP A 58 7.02 -8.46 -0.59
CA ASP A 58 8.39 -8.18 -0.17
C ASP A 58 8.44 -6.88 0.65
N TYR A 59 8.76 -7.00 1.94
CA TYR A 59 8.85 -5.88 2.87
C TYR A 59 9.98 -4.89 2.54
N ASN A 60 10.96 -5.27 1.71
CA ASN A 60 11.99 -4.36 1.22
C ASN A 60 11.54 -3.56 -0.01
N ASP A 61 10.46 -3.98 -0.68
CA ASP A 61 9.87 -3.28 -1.83
C ASP A 61 8.72 -2.38 -1.37
N ILE A 62 7.85 -2.89 -0.49
CA ILE A 62 6.71 -2.13 0.02
C ILE A 62 6.31 -2.54 1.43
N ASN A 63 6.06 -1.55 2.28
CA ASN A 63 5.64 -1.77 3.65
C ASN A 63 4.48 -0.85 4.03
N VAL A 64 3.29 -1.44 4.21
CA VAL A 64 2.10 -0.73 4.69
C VAL A 64 1.95 -0.99 6.18
N ARG A 65 1.79 0.04 7.02
CA ARG A 65 1.60 -0.12 8.47
C ARG A 65 0.50 0.79 9.00
N GLY A 66 -0.20 0.32 10.03
CA GLY A 66 -1.13 1.12 10.82
C GLY A 66 -0.56 1.42 12.19
N ILE A 67 -0.63 2.68 12.62
CA ILE A 67 -0.32 3.11 13.98
C ILE A 67 -1.63 3.41 14.68
N PHE A 68 -2.02 2.56 15.62
CA PHE A 68 -3.27 2.64 16.35
C PHE A 68 -3.05 3.23 17.74
N THR A 69 -3.79 4.26 18.09
CA THR A 69 -3.77 4.86 19.44
C THR A 69 -5.03 4.42 20.19
N ALA A 70 -4.82 3.68 21.27
CA ALA A 70 -5.86 3.21 22.18
C ALA A 70 -6.49 4.37 22.98
N PRO A 71 -7.70 4.19 23.54
CA PRO A 71 -8.33 5.19 24.41
C PRO A 71 -7.43 5.60 25.59
N GLY A 72 -6.66 4.66 26.16
CA GLY A 72 -5.68 4.94 27.21
C GLY A 72 -4.38 5.60 26.73
N GLY A 73 -4.23 5.89 25.43
CA GLY A 73 -3.06 6.56 24.84
C GLY A 73 -1.93 5.64 24.39
N ARG A 74 -2.03 4.32 24.66
CA ARG A 74 -1.07 3.31 24.16
C ARG A 74 -1.07 3.31 22.63
N LYS A 75 0.12 3.18 22.02
CA LYS A 75 0.26 3.07 20.56
C LYS A 75 0.70 1.67 20.16
N ASP A 76 -0.02 1.09 19.21
CA ASP A 76 0.30 -0.20 18.59
C ASP A 76 0.62 0.01 17.11
N THR A 77 1.78 -0.44 16.67
CA THR A 77 2.12 -0.51 15.24
C THR A 77 1.82 -1.92 14.74
N VAL A 78 1.01 -2.02 13.69
CA VAL A 78 0.62 -3.29 13.09
C VAL A 78 0.91 -3.24 11.60
N ASP A 79 1.61 -4.27 11.12
CA ASP A 79 1.91 -4.41 9.70
C ASP A 79 0.64 -4.77 8.91
N GLY A 80 0.54 -4.16 7.75
CA GLY A 80 -0.43 -4.51 6.73
C GLY A 80 0.06 -5.69 5.91
N PHE A 81 -0.86 -6.28 5.16
CA PHE A 81 -0.58 -7.42 4.29
C PHE A 81 -1.39 -7.29 3.01
N PHE A 82 -0.81 -7.77 1.91
CA PHE A 82 -1.51 -7.85 0.63
C PHE A 82 -2.31 -9.15 0.56
N ILE A 83 -3.54 -9.07 0.04
CA ILE A 83 -4.42 -10.24 -0.05
C ILE A 83 -5.40 -10.14 -1.22
N GLN A 84 -5.71 -11.28 -1.82
CA GLN A 84 -6.91 -11.47 -2.63
C GLN A 84 -8.05 -11.94 -1.73
N ASP A 85 -9.16 -11.20 -1.70
CA ASP A 85 -10.36 -11.65 -1.00
C ASP A 85 -11.08 -12.76 -1.77
N TYR A 86 -11.69 -13.67 -1.02
CA TYR A 86 -12.46 -14.78 -1.54
C TYR A 86 -13.78 -14.93 -0.78
N THR A 87 -14.79 -15.45 -1.47
CA THR A 87 -16.07 -15.85 -0.87
C THR A 87 -16.19 -17.36 -0.91
N LEU A 88 -16.50 -17.95 0.25
CA LEU A 88 -16.82 -19.37 0.39
C LEU A 88 -18.33 -19.57 0.19
N ASN A 89 -18.72 -20.41 -0.74
CA ASN A 89 -20.07 -20.95 -0.82
C ASN A 89 -20.22 -22.06 0.23
N THR A 90 -20.97 -21.80 1.30
CA THR A 90 -21.14 -22.75 2.41
C THR A 90 -22.01 -23.96 2.08
N THR A 91 -22.73 -23.94 0.96
CA THR A 91 -23.60 -25.05 0.52
C THR A 91 -22.81 -26.14 -0.20
N ASN A 92 -21.87 -25.75 -1.07
CA ASN A 92 -21.12 -26.68 -1.92
C ASN A 92 -19.59 -26.61 -1.74
N GLY A 93 -19.09 -25.73 -0.89
CA GLY A 93 -17.67 -25.58 -0.58
C GLY A 93 -16.84 -24.87 -1.65
N SER A 94 -17.45 -24.34 -2.72
CA SER A 94 -16.70 -23.64 -3.75
C SER A 94 -16.17 -22.28 -3.25
N ILE A 95 -14.99 -21.90 -3.73
CA ILE A 95 -14.36 -20.63 -3.39
C ILE A 95 -14.29 -19.79 -4.68
N ALA A 96 -14.77 -18.55 -4.62
CA ALA A 96 -14.71 -17.62 -5.73
C ALA A 96 -13.97 -16.34 -5.32
N VAL A 97 -13.21 -15.77 -6.26
CA VAL A 97 -12.57 -14.46 -6.10
C VAL A 97 -13.63 -13.41 -5.78
N ASN A 98 -13.34 -12.55 -4.81
CA ASN A 98 -14.19 -11.44 -4.41
C ASN A 98 -13.40 -10.13 -4.48
N GLY A 99 -13.78 -9.23 -5.36
CA GLY A 99 -13.10 -7.93 -5.51
C GLY A 99 -11.66 -8.05 -6.05
N VAL A 100 -10.96 -6.91 -6.02
CA VAL A 100 -9.56 -6.80 -6.44
C VAL A 100 -8.63 -7.03 -5.24
N PRO A 101 -7.42 -7.57 -5.46
CA PRO A 101 -6.47 -7.74 -4.37
C PRO A 101 -5.96 -6.38 -3.89
N GLY A 102 -5.60 -6.28 -2.62
CA GLY A 102 -5.17 -5.03 -2.02
C GLY A 102 -4.56 -5.20 -0.64
N PHE A 103 -4.05 -4.09 -0.10
CA PHE A 103 -3.49 -4.07 1.24
C PHE A 103 -4.60 -3.93 2.30
N LYS A 104 -4.44 -4.69 3.38
CA LYS A 104 -5.28 -4.62 4.56
C LYS A 104 -4.45 -4.51 5.81
N ILE A 105 -4.98 -3.84 6.83
CA ILE A 105 -4.43 -3.82 8.18
C ILE A 105 -5.51 -4.34 9.14
N ARG A 106 -5.16 -5.25 10.04
CA ARG A 106 -6.08 -5.83 11.01
C ARG A 106 -5.61 -5.60 12.43
N LEU A 107 -6.51 -5.13 13.28
CA LEU A 107 -6.30 -4.95 14.72
C LEU A 107 -7.41 -5.67 15.48
N ALA A 108 -7.09 -6.24 16.64
CA ALA A 108 -8.09 -6.64 17.64
C ALA A 108 -8.01 -5.67 18.82
N PRO A 109 -8.90 -4.65 18.93
CA PRO A 109 -8.81 -3.63 19.96
C PRO A 109 -9.05 -4.27 21.33
N ASN A 110 -8.12 -4.09 22.26
CA ASN A 110 -8.15 -4.69 23.59
C ASN A 110 -8.74 -3.78 24.68
N GLU A 111 -9.08 -2.55 24.31
CA GLU A 111 -9.68 -1.51 25.16
C GLU A 111 -10.98 -1.02 24.50
N THR A 112 -12.00 -0.77 25.31
CA THR A 112 -13.24 -0.11 24.86
C THR A 112 -13.07 1.39 24.82
N GLY A 113 -13.57 2.06 23.79
CA GLY A 113 -13.55 3.51 23.66
C GLY A 113 -13.15 3.94 22.24
N THR A 114 -12.86 5.23 22.06
CA THR A 114 -12.45 5.78 20.76
C THR A 114 -10.99 5.47 20.48
N TRP A 115 -10.75 4.68 19.44
CA TRP A 115 -9.43 4.46 18.86
C TRP A 115 -9.16 5.46 17.73
N GLN A 116 -7.90 5.83 17.56
CA GLN A 116 -7.44 6.63 16.42
C GLN A 116 -6.41 5.82 15.63
N TYR A 117 -6.26 6.10 14.33
CA TYR A 117 -5.26 5.44 13.50
C TYR A 117 -4.60 6.39 12.50
N GLU A 118 -3.36 6.08 12.17
CA GLU A 118 -2.59 6.65 11.06
C GLU A 118 -2.09 5.49 10.19
N VAL A 119 -2.05 5.67 8.86
CA VAL A 119 -1.52 4.67 7.92
C VAL A 119 -0.31 5.24 7.20
N GLN A 120 0.75 4.45 7.15
CA GLN A 120 2.00 4.76 6.46
C GLN A 120 2.26 3.72 5.39
N VAL A 121 2.79 4.17 4.25
CA VAL A 121 3.24 3.31 3.15
C VAL A 121 4.67 3.75 2.84
N ILE A 122 5.62 2.83 3.01
CA ILE A 122 7.07 3.06 3.00
C ILE A 122 7.72 2.12 2.00
#